data_AF-A0A8B7DVJ4-F1
#
_entry.id   AF-A0A8B7DVJ4-F1
#
_cell.length_a   1.000
_cell.length_b   1.000
_cell.length_c   1.000
_cell.angle_alpha   90.00
_cell.angle_beta   90.00
_cell.angle_gamma   90.00
#
_symmetry.space_group_name_H-M   'P 1'
#
loop_
_entity.id
_entity.type
_entity.pdbx_description
1 polymer ?
#
loop_
_entity_poly.entity_id
_entity_poly.type
_entity_poly.pdbx_seq_one_letter_code
_entity_poly.pdbx_strand_id
1 'polypeptide(L)'
;MIRMNPMQQKSDNNKGKKKTQGITPLKDIAIEKGREPIHLWSHKRKTKLLNKGSYRYFFYTITINTLKSFFQSFNIMVVVQMALAAGAVYLSTYFKLSFDFNVNLFISPIVFPLAFSINADFQRREKVLDDLANFKAAVMVWFFCMRDWKEASSLDKVWMQAVHLKLKSILFHTREYLITKKLLRRKVILRAIYEDFSDINQLVEIVRKSPLPANTSLVARVHLIFNSLFLAFERLRVVREYRSPRSIRSFNKILIFFFPTLISPYCVLLGKTTVNKWSPYYISVLVAFVFSALQGVQDRLDDPFDGMSEDDINLSSIDEWTFNFLEATKDRILTIDSF
;
A
#
# COMPACT_ATOMS: atom_id res chain seq x y z
N MET A 1 -47.88 66.70 25.88
CA MET A 1 -46.58 66.00 26.03
C MET A 1 -46.51 65.00 24.88
N ILE A 2 -45.51 64.92 24.00
CA ILE A 2 -44.06 65.18 24.13
C ILE A 2 -43.49 65.97 22.91
N ARG A 3 -42.34 66.66 23.09
CA ARG A 3 -41.49 67.38 22.09
C ARG A 3 -40.20 66.57 21.81
N MET A 4 -39.44 66.67 20.71
CA MET A 4 -39.49 67.38 19.40
C MET A 4 -39.19 66.33 18.28
N ASN A 5 -39.28 66.54 16.96
CA ASN A 5 -38.95 67.62 16.00
C ASN A 5 -37.43 67.75 15.64
N PRO A 6 -37.07 68.18 14.39
CA PRO A 6 -36.16 67.39 13.53
C PRO A 6 -35.03 68.25 12.91
N MET A 7 -34.31 67.74 11.90
CA MET A 7 -33.75 68.60 10.84
C MET A 7 -33.56 67.87 9.50
N GLN A 8 -33.76 68.62 8.41
CA GLN A 8 -33.68 68.20 7.01
C GLN A 8 -32.28 68.49 6.45
N GLN A 9 -31.87 67.81 5.37
CA GLN A 9 -31.66 68.49 4.08
C GLN A 9 -31.39 67.49 2.93
N LYS A 10 -32.04 67.75 1.78
CA LYS A 10 -31.60 67.28 0.46
C LYS A 10 -30.66 68.32 -0.13
N SER A 11 -29.64 67.88 -0.88
CA SER A 11 -29.10 68.64 -2.02
C SER A 11 -28.34 67.71 -2.94
N ASP A 12 -28.63 67.78 -4.25
CA ASP A 12 -27.89 67.09 -5.29
C ASP A 12 -26.48 67.68 -5.44
N ASN A 13 -25.48 66.85 -5.79
CA ASN A 13 -24.80 67.10 -7.05
C ASN A 13 -24.02 65.92 -7.63
N ASN A 14 -23.98 65.92 -8.96
CA ASN A 14 -23.31 64.96 -9.82
C ASN A 14 -21.82 65.35 -10.01
N LYS A 15 -20.88 64.40 -9.87
CA LYS A 15 -19.58 64.41 -10.58
C LYS A 15 -18.81 63.09 -10.44
N GLY A 16 -18.38 62.58 -11.58
CA GLY A 16 -17.94 61.20 -11.79
C GLY A 16 -16.81 60.67 -10.91
N LYS A 17 -17.01 59.46 -10.40
CA LYS A 17 -15.92 58.54 -10.04
C LYS A 17 -15.64 57.62 -11.21
N LYS A 18 -14.43 57.74 -11.78
CA LYS A 18 -13.91 56.85 -12.83
C LYS A 18 -14.06 55.39 -12.39
N LYS A 19 -14.37 54.50 -13.35
CA LYS A 19 -14.18 53.06 -13.20
C LYS A 19 -12.69 52.76 -13.04
N THR A 20 -12.15 52.85 -11.83
CA THR A 20 -11.03 51.99 -11.44
C THR A 20 -11.59 50.59 -11.25
N GLN A 21 -11.70 49.85 -12.35
CA GLN A 21 -11.73 48.40 -12.29
C GLN A 21 -10.38 47.98 -11.71
N GLY A 22 -10.32 47.83 -10.39
CA GLY A 22 -9.22 47.17 -9.71
C GLY A 22 -9.19 45.73 -10.20
N ILE A 23 -8.33 45.47 -11.18
CA ILE A 23 -8.03 44.12 -11.64
C ILE A 23 -7.38 43.42 -10.45
N THR A 24 -8.17 42.63 -9.72
CA THR A 24 -7.63 41.72 -8.71
C THR A 24 -6.89 40.62 -9.47
N PRO A 25 -5.58 40.41 -9.25
CA PRO A 25 -4.72 39.52 -10.05
C PRO A 25 -4.93 38.04 -9.68
N LEU A 26 -6.17 37.67 -9.37
CA LEU A 26 -6.58 36.43 -8.70
C LEU A 26 -7.80 35.79 -9.40
N LYS A 27 -8.09 36.17 -10.66
CA LYS A 27 -9.20 35.57 -11.43
C LYS A 27 -9.01 34.06 -11.65
N ASP A 28 -7.78 33.57 -11.72
CA ASP A 28 -7.46 32.15 -11.86
C ASP A 28 -7.73 31.31 -10.59
N ILE A 29 -8.13 31.93 -9.48
CA ILE A 29 -8.73 31.20 -8.33
C ILE A 29 -10.08 30.55 -8.72
N ALA A 30 -10.66 30.89 -9.88
CA ALA A 30 -11.83 30.20 -10.45
C ALA A 30 -11.64 28.68 -10.70
N ILE A 31 -10.43 28.13 -10.54
CA ILE A 31 -10.07 26.71 -10.70
C ILE A 31 -10.59 25.80 -9.54
N GLU A 32 -11.40 26.34 -8.61
CA GLU A 32 -12.24 25.51 -7.71
C GLU A 32 -13.53 24.99 -8.36
N LYS A 33 -13.95 25.48 -9.53
CA LYS A 33 -15.11 24.92 -10.25
C LYS A 33 -14.92 23.43 -10.55
N GLY A 34 -15.83 22.60 -10.04
CA GLY A 34 -15.75 21.13 -10.09
C GLY A 34 -15.10 20.46 -8.87
N ARG A 35 -14.51 21.23 -7.94
CA ARG A 35 -13.92 20.71 -6.69
C ARG A 35 -14.86 20.79 -5.49
N GLU A 36 -15.97 21.51 -5.60
CA GLU A 36 -17.00 21.61 -4.55
C GLU A 36 -17.42 20.28 -3.88
N PRO A 37 -17.54 19.14 -4.60
CA PRO A 37 -17.79 17.84 -3.96
C PRO A 37 -16.79 17.49 -2.85
N ILE A 38 -15.52 17.87 -2.98
CA ILE A 38 -14.47 17.62 -1.97
C ILE A 38 -14.80 18.38 -0.67
N HIS A 39 -15.24 19.63 -0.78
CA HIS A 39 -15.63 20.46 0.36
C HIS A 39 -16.91 19.93 1.01
N LEU A 40 -17.90 19.53 0.20
CA LEU A 40 -19.13 18.87 0.66
C LEU A 40 -18.84 17.54 1.38
N TRP A 41 -17.96 16.69 0.84
CA TRP A 41 -17.55 15.42 1.48
C TRP A 41 -16.73 15.66 2.77
N SER A 42 -15.91 16.70 2.81
CA SER A 42 -15.20 17.13 4.02
C SER A 42 -16.18 17.56 5.11
N HIS A 43 -17.15 18.41 4.77
CA HIS A 43 -18.17 18.89 5.70
C HIS A 43 -19.11 17.76 6.16
N LYS A 44 -19.50 16.85 5.26
CA LYS A 44 -20.31 15.65 5.56
C LYS A 44 -19.56 14.64 6.45
N ARG A 45 -18.23 14.55 6.35
CA ARG A 45 -17.41 13.76 7.28
C ARG A 45 -17.36 14.39 8.68
N LYS A 46 -17.10 15.71 8.78
CA LYS A 46 -17.06 16.42 10.07
C LYS A 46 -18.39 16.30 10.83
N THR A 47 -19.51 16.54 10.16
CA THR A 47 -20.86 16.41 10.76
C THR A 47 -21.19 14.97 11.16
N LYS A 48 -20.85 13.98 10.34
CA LYS A 48 -21.04 12.55 10.66
C LYS A 48 -20.18 12.06 11.83
N LEU A 49 -19.02 12.68 12.09
CA LEU A 49 -18.18 12.40 13.26
C LEU A 49 -18.76 13.02 14.54
N LEU A 50 -19.25 14.26 14.47
CA LEU A 50 -19.88 14.96 15.61
C LEU A 50 -21.14 14.21 16.12
N ASN A 51 -22.00 13.73 15.21
CA ASN A 51 -23.23 13.01 15.56
C ASN A 51 -23.04 11.54 16.01
N LYS A 52 -21.80 11.07 16.25
CA LYS A 52 -21.50 9.64 16.46
C LYS A 52 -20.65 9.34 17.70
N GLY A 53 -21.12 9.79 18.87
CA GLY A 53 -20.56 9.39 20.17
C GLY A 53 -20.51 7.87 20.36
N SER A 54 -21.65 7.18 20.27
CA SER A 54 -21.74 5.73 20.56
C SER A 54 -21.11 4.83 19.49
N TYR A 55 -21.00 5.29 18.23
CA TYR A 55 -20.42 4.50 17.14
C TYR A 55 -18.89 4.36 17.24
N ARG A 56 -18.20 5.15 18.07
CA ARG A 56 -16.76 4.95 18.33
C ARG A 56 -16.51 3.60 19.00
N TYR A 57 -17.38 3.16 19.91
CA TYR A 57 -17.26 1.86 20.58
C TYR A 57 -17.46 0.68 19.63
N PHE A 58 -18.42 0.76 18.69
CA PHE A 58 -18.66 -0.30 17.71
C PHE A 58 -17.43 -0.56 16.81
N PHE A 59 -16.61 0.47 16.56
CA PHE A 59 -15.36 0.32 15.79
C PHE A 59 -14.30 -0.55 16.50
N TYR A 60 -14.40 -0.71 17.83
CA TYR A 60 -13.55 -1.62 18.61
C TYR A 60 -14.18 -3.02 18.81
N THR A 61 -15.36 -3.28 18.24
CA THR A 61 -16.02 -4.60 18.34
C THR A 61 -15.63 -5.53 17.20
N ILE A 62 -15.54 -6.82 17.48
CA ILE A 62 -15.30 -7.87 16.48
C ILE A 62 -16.45 -7.85 15.48
N THR A 63 -16.19 -7.34 14.28
CA THR A 63 -17.16 -7.24 13.20
C THR A 63 -17.19 -8.57 12.42
N ILE A 64 -18.32 -8.88 11.77
CA ILE A 64 -18.45 -10.09 10.94
C ILE A 64 -17.36 -10.19 9.86
N ASN A 65 -16.93 -9.04 9.32
CA ASN A 65 -15.84 -8.95 8.35
C ASN A 65 -14.48 -9.29 8.99
N THR A 66 -14.14 -8.73 10.16
CA THR A 66 -12.88 -9.06 10.84
C THR A 66 -12.81 -10.54 11.24
N LEU A 67 -13.96 -11.13 11.58
CA LEU A 67 -14.06 -12.56 11.84
C LEU A 67 -13.86 -13.38 10.56
N LYS A 68 -14.42 -12.93 9.42
CA LYS A 68 -14.21 -13.54 8.11
C LYS A 68 -12.73 -13.50 7.68
N SER A 69 -12.06 -12.35 7.79
CA SER A 69 -10.63 -12.17 7.51
C SER A 69 -9.77 -13.10 8.39
N PHE A 70 -10.13 -13.21 9.68
CA PHE A 70 -9.47 -14.12 10.62
C PHE A 70 -9.63 -15.60 10.22
N PHE A 71 -10.83 -16.05 9.85
CA PHE A 71 -11.02 -17.43 9.37
C PHE A 71 -10.42 -17.69 7.98
N GLN A 72 -10.42 -16.71 7.08
CA GLN A 72 -9.71 -16.79 5.80
C GLN A 72 -8.20 -16.92 6.02
N SER A 73 -7.66 -16.40 7.12
CA SER A 73 -6.24 -16.55 7.47
C SER A 73 -5.85 -18.01 7.77
N PHE A 74 -6.80 -18.90 8.05
CA PHE A 74 -6.51 -20.31 8.34
C PHE A 74 -6.41 -21.17 7.08
N ASN A 75 -5.23 -21.77 6.90
CA ASN A 75 -5.02 -22.82 5.90
C ASN A 75 -5.50 -24.19 6.43
N ILE A 76 -5.73 -25.14 5.52
CA ILE A 76 -6.08 -26.54 5.84
C ILE A 76 -5.08 -27.16 6.84
N MET A 77 -3.80 -26.72 6.81
CA MET A 77 -2.78 -27.14 7.79
C MET A 77 -3.17 -26.89 9.25
N VAL A 78 -3.95 -25.85 9.57
CA VAL A 78 -4.43 -25.59 10.94
C VAL A 78 -5.31 -26.74 11.43
N VAL A 79 -6.23 -27.20 10.58
CA VAL A 79 -7.11 -28.34 10.88
C VAL A 79 -6.32 -29.64 11.02
N VAL A 80 -5.34 -29.87 10.13
CA VAL A 80 -4.45 -31.04 10.20
C VAL A 80 -3.62 -31.05 11.50
N GLN A 81 -3.07 -29.91 11.91
CA GLN A 81 -2.30 -29.81 13.16
C GLN A 81 -3.17 -29.98 14.41
N MET A 82 -4.40 -29.44 14.42
CA MET A 82 -5.35 -29.69 15.52
C MET A 82 -5.74 -31.18 15.61
N ALA A 83 -5.98 -31.85 14.48
CA ALA A 83 -6.27 -33.29 14.45
C ALA A 83 -5.06 -34.12 14.91
N LEU A 84 -3.85 -33.76 14.49
CA LEU A 84 -2.59 -34.38 14.91
C LEU A 84 -2.34 -34.18 16.42
N ALA A 85 -2.64 -33.01 16.97
CA ALA A 85 -2.57 -32.73 18.41
C ALA A 85 -3.51 -33.64 19.22
N ALA A 86 -4.78 -33.74 18.81
CA ALA A 86 -5.75 -34.63 19.45
C ALA A 86 -5.34 -36.12 19.34
N GLY A 87 -4.84 -36.55 18.17
CA GLY A 87 -4.31 -37.89 17.96
C GLY A 87 -3.09 -38.19 18.83
N ALA A 88 -2.17 -37.23 19.00
CA ALA A 88 -0.99 -37.39 19.85
C ALA A 88 -1.35 -37.50 21.34
N VAL A 89 -2.31 -36.72 21.83
CA VAL A 89 -2.86 -36.84 23.20
C VAL A 89 -3.54 -38.18 23.41
N TYR A 90 -4.33 -38.66 22.45
CA TYR A 90 -4.92 -40.00 22.49
C TYR A 90 -3.84 -41.09 22.59
N LEU A 91 -2.81 -41.00 21.75
CA LEU A 91 -1.70 -41.96 21.71
C LEU A 91 -0.89 -41.97 23.02
N SER A 92 -0.59 -40.79 23.56
CA SER A 92 0.09 -40.63 24.86
C SER A 92 -0.76 -41.16 26.02
N THR A 93 -2.07 -40.98 25.97
CA THR A 93 -3.00 -41.54 26.96
C THR A 93 -3.04 -43.07 26.89
N TYR A 94 -3.10 -43.64 25.69
CA TYR A 94 -3.11 -45.09 25.45
C TYR A 94 -1.83 -45.78 25.95
N PHE A 95 -0.65 -45.25 25.59
CA PHE A 95 0.64 -45.75 26.07
C PHE A 95 0.99 -45.30 27.49
N LYS A 96 0.10 -44.55 28.18
CA LYS A 96 0.30 -43.96 29.52
C LYS A 96 1.55 -43.06 29.64
N LEU A 97 2.05 -42.54 28.52
CA LEU A 97 3.18 -41.63 28.45
C LEU A 97 2.82 -40.30 29.13
N SER A 98 3.49 -40.03 30.26
CA SER A 98 3.45 -38.74 30.93
C SER A 98 4.86 -38.39 31.36
N PHE A 99 5.40 -37.32 30.79
CA PHE A 99 6.71 -36.77 31.12
C PHE A 99 6.53 -35.39 31.75
N ASP A 100 7.20 -35.16 32.87
CA ASP A 100 7.35 -33.82 33.43
C ASP A 100 8.61 -33.20 32.84
N PHE A 101 8.46 -32.06 32.16
CA PHE A 101 9.56 -31.31 31.57
C PHE A 101 9.21 -29.83 31.47
N ASN A 102 10.23 -28.98 31.47
CA ASN A 102 10.03 -27.55 31.31
C ASN A 102 9.64 -27.20 29.87
N VAL A 103 8.33 -27.00 29.64
CA VAL A 103 7.75 -26.69 28.31
C VAL A 103 8.39 -25.46 27.65
N ASN A 104 8.89 -24.51 28.45
CA ASN A 104 9.55 -23.30 27.92
C ASN A 104 10.78 -23.63 27.08
N LEU A 105 11.44 -24.78 27.32
CA LEU A 105 12.56 -25.26 26.51
C LEU A 105 12.17 -25.52 25.05
N PHE A 106 10.92 -25.89 24.80
CA PHE A 106 10.38 -26.13 23.46
C PHE A 106 9.67 -24.91 22.87
N ILE A 107 8.92 -24.16 23.70
CA ILE A 107 8.17 -22.97 23.25
C ILE A 107 9.12 -21.85 22.82
N SER A 108 10.14 -21.53 23.63
CA SER A 108 11.02 -20.38 23.40
C SER A 108 11.73 -20.42 22.04
N PRO A 109 12.40 -21.53 21.64
CA PRO A 109 13.06 -21.64 20.33
C PRO A 109 12.11 -21.63 19.12
N ILE A 110 10.80 -21.82 19.32
CA ILE A 110 9.79 -21.74 18.26
C ILE A 110 9.24 -20.32 18.15
N VAL A 111 8.85 -19.71 19.28
CA VAL A 111 8.23 -18.38 19.30
C VAL A 111 9.19 -17.30 18.81
N PHE A 112 10.46 -17.30 19.25
CA PHE A 112 11.39 -16.23 18.89
C PHE A 112 11.66 -16.15 17.38
N PRO A 113 12.09 -17.21 16.67
CA PRO A 113 12.32 -17.15 15.22
C PRO A 113 11.04 -16.89 14.41
N LEU A 114 9.88 -17.35 14.90
CA LEU A 114 8.58 -17.08 14.28
C LEU A 114 8.24 -15.58 14.33
N ALA A 115 8.34 -14.96 15.52
CA ALA A 115 8.11 -13.53 15.70
C ALA A 115 9.10 -12.67 14.89
N PHE A 116 10.39 -13.02 14.88
CA PHE A 116 11.39 -12.32 14.07
C PHE A 116 11.10 -12.42 12.57
N SER A 117 10.67 -13.59 12.07
CA SER A 117 10.31 -13.73 10.65
C SER A 117 9.06 -12.94 10.28
N ILE A 118 8.02 -12.93 11.13
CA ILE A 118 6.80 -12.15 10.89
C ILE A 118 7.15 -10.65 10.79
N ASN A 119 7.97 -10.14 11.71
CA ASN A 119 8.41 -8.75 11.68
C ASN A 119 9.29 -8.44 10.44
N ALA A 120 10.19 -9.35 10.04
CA ALA A 120 11.01 -9.17 8.83
C ALA A 120 10.17 -9.15 7.55
N ASP A 121 9.16 -10.02 7.44
CA ASP A 121 8.23 -10.08 6.31
C ASP A 121 7.34 -8.81 6.27
N PHE A 122 6.89 -8.31 7.43
CA PHE A 122 6.18 -7.01 7.53
C PHE A 122 7.06 -5.81 7.11
N GLN A 123 8.29 -5.70 7.62
CA GLN A 123 9.22 -4.63 7.22
C GLN A 123 9.57 -4.69 5.73
N ARG A 124 9.64 -5.90 5.15
CA ARG A 124 9.84 -6.11 3.71
C ARG A 124 8.64 -5.60 2.88
N ARG A 125 7.40 -5.77 3.36
CA ARG A 125 6.19 -5.19 2.75
C ARG A 125 6.22 -3.66 2.79
N GLU A 126 6.47 -3.05 3.94
CA GLU A 126 6.50 -1.58 4.07
C GLU A 126 7.54 -0.95 3.14
N LYS A 127 8.74 -1.54 3.07
CA LYS A 127 9.79 -1.09 2.13
C LYS A 127 9.34 -1.12 0.66
N VAL A 128 8.54 -2.11 0.27
CA VAL A 128 7.99 -2.19 -1.09
C VAL A 128 6.96 -1.08 -1.33
N LEU A 129 6.16 -0.70 -0.32
CA LEU A 129 5.25 0.44 -0.41
C LEU A 129 6.03 1.76 -0.58
N ASP A 130 7.12 1.96 0.15
CA ASP A 130 8.00 3.12 0.02
C ASP A 130 8.67 3.19 -1.37
N ASP A 131 9.28 2.09 -1.84
CA ASP A 131 9.90 2.06 -3.16
C ASP A 131 8.86 2.22 -4.29
N LEU A 132 7.63 1.74 -4.10
CA LEU A 132 6.52 1.96 -5.04
C LEU A 132 5.97 3.40 -5.02
N ALA A 133 5.96 4.06 -3.86
CA ALA A 133 5.63 5.47 -3.74
C ALA A 133 6.69 6.34 -4.45
N ASN A 134 7.98 6.04 -4.26
CA ASN A 134 9.08 6.70 -4.96
C ASN A 134 9.01 6.50 -6.49
N PHE A 135 8.74 5.27 -6.94
CA PHE A 135 8.53 4.97 -8.36
C PHE A 135 7.38 5.81 -8.94
N LYS A 136 6.20 5.81 -8.31
CA LYS A 136 5.06 6.64 -8.72
C LYS A 136 5.40 8.13 -8.75
N ALA A 137 6.06 8.65 -7.71
CA ALA A 137 6.44 10.05 -7.63
C ALA A 137 7.36 10.46 -8.79
N ALA A 138 8.41 9.67 -9.07
CA ALA A 138 9.33 9.94 -10.17
C ALA A 138 8.63 9.90 -11.55
N VAL A 139 7.73 8.93 -11.78
CA VAL A 139 6.90 8.85 -12.99
C VAL A 139 6.02 10.11 -13.15
N MET A 140 5.34 10.55 -12.09
CA MET A 140 4.45 11.72 -12.13
C MET A 140 5.24 13.02 -12.40
N VAL A 141 6.38 13.22 -11.74
CA VAL A 141 7.23 14.40 -11.97
C VAL A 141 7.76 14.42 -13.41
N TRP A 142 8.23 13.29 -13.94
CA TRP A 142 8.64 13.19 -15.34
C TRP A 142 7.51 13.59 -16.29
N PHE A 143 6.30 13.06 -16.09
CA PHE A 143 5.14 13.41 -16.91
C PHE A 143 4.84 14.92 -16.89
N PHE A 144 4.83 15.55 -15.71
CA PHE A 144 4.58 16.99 -15.60
C PHE A 144 5.67 17.82 -16.29
N CYS A 145 6.94 17.47 -16.14
CA CYS A 145 8.03 18.12 -16.88
C CYS A 145 7.84 18.01 -18.40
N MET A 146 7.53 16.82 -18.92
CA MET A 146 7.31 16.64 -20.37
C MET A 146 6.08 17.41 -20.88
N ARG A 147 4.98 17.43 -20.11
CA ARG A 147 3.77 18.19 -20.44
C ARG A 147 4.05 19.70 -20.49
N ASP A 148 4.67 20.24 -19.44
CA ASP A 148 4.83 21.68 -19.25
C ASP A 148 5.91 22.27 -20.17
N TRP A 149 6.92 21.47 -20.56
CA TRP A 149 7.97 21.92 -21.47
C TRP A 149 7.60 21.78 -22.95
N LYS A 150 6.55 21.03 -23.30
CA LYS A 150 6.14 20.77 -24.68
C LYS A 150 6.03 22.04 -25.53
N GLU A 151 5.33 23.06 -25.04
CA GLU A 151 5.08 24.30 -25.79
C GLU A 151 6.36 25.11 -25.97
N ALA A 152 7.14 25.29 -24.90
CA ALA A 152 8.43 25.98 -24.92
C ALA A 152 9.52 25.23 -25.71
N SER A 153 9.35 23.91 -25.92
CA SER A 153 10.21 23.06 -26.75
C SER A 153 9.78 23.01 -28.22
N SER A 154 8.68 23.67 -28.60
CA SER A 154 8.07 23.57 -29.94
C SER A 154 7.79 22.13 -30.38
N LEU A 155 7.39 21.25 -29.45
CA LEU A 155 7.18 19.81 -29.71
C LEU A 155 5.71 19.46 -30.05
N ASP A 156 5.56 18.60 -31.05
CA ASP A 156 4.27 18.20 -31.59
C ASP A 156 3.40 17.39 -30.61
N LYS A 157 2.08 17.40 -30.90
CA LYS A 157 1.11 16.54 -30.20
C LYS A 157 1.46 15.05 -30.30
N VAL A 158 2.10 14.62 -31.40
CA VAL A 158 2.54 13.23 -31.62
C VAL A 158 3.65 12.83 -30.63
N TRP A 159 4.62 13.71 -30.37
CA TRP A 159 5.65 13.45 -29.37
C TRP A 159 5.05 13.31 -27.96
N MET A 160 4.08 14.16 -27.60
CA MET A 160 3.34 13.99 -26.35
C MET A 160 2.54 12.68 -26.29
N GLN A 161 1.97 12.21 -27.40
CA GLN A 161 1.30 10.90 -27.44
C GLN A 161 2.28 9.76 -27.18
N ALA A 162 3.51 9.84 -27.70
CA ALA A 162 4.57 8.87 -27.40
C ALA A 162 4.95 8.88 -25.90
N VAL A 163 5.07 10.05 -25.28
CA VAL A 163 5.28 10.20 -23.82
C VAL A 163 4.15 9.53 -23.03
N HIS A 164 2.88 9.79 -23.37
CA HIS A 164 1.72 9.16 -22.72
C HIS A 164 1.69 7.63 -22.90
N LEU A 165 2.05 7.14 -24.09
CA LEU A 165 2.11 5.71 -24.36
C LEU A 165 3.20 5.04 -23.53
N LYS A 166 4.40 5.61 -23.48
CA LYS A 166 5.51 5.07 -22.68
C LYS A 166 5.26 5.17 -21.18
N LEU A 167 4.60 6.23 -20.71
CA LEU A 167 4.05 6.35 -19.36
C LEU A 167 3.07 5.22 -19.02
N LYS A 168 2.21 4.82 -19.96
CA LYS A 168 1.28 3.69 -19.76
C LYS A 168 2.03 2.35 -19.76
N SER A 169 2.93 2.14 -20.72
CA SER A 169 3.75 0.91 -20.83
C SER A 169 4.58 0.66 -19.59
N ILE A 170 5.33 1.65 -19.09
CA ILE A 170 6.20 1.48 -17.91
C ILE A 170 5.41 1.13 -16.63
N LEU A 171 4.25 1.75 -16.41
CA LEU A 171 3.37 1.45 -15.27
C LEU A 171 2.79 0.03 -15.39
N PHE A 172 2.27 -0.32 -16.57
CA PHE A 172 1.70 -1.64 -16.85
C PHE A 172 2.74 -2.77 -16.78
N HIS A 173 3.87 -2.64 -17.47
CA HIS A 173 4.95 -3.64 -17.45
C HIS A 173 5.52 -3.82 -16.05
N THR A 174 5.70 -2.75 -15.26
CA THR A 174 6.14 -2.86 -13.86
C THR A 174 5.12 -3.63 -13.02
N ARG A 175 3.82 -3.34 -13.16
CA ARG A 175 2.74 -4.09 -12.49
C ARG A 175 2.77 -5.58 -12.84
N GLU A 176 2.78 -5.89 -14.13
CA GLU A 176 2.81 -7.28 -14.63
C GLU A 176 4.08 -8.04 -14.21
N TYR A 177 5.23 -7.37 -14.16
CA TYR A 177 6.48 -7.94 -13.67
C TYR A 177 6.39 -8.35 -12.20
N LEU A 178 5.81 -7.48 -11.36
CA LEU A 178 5.61 -7.74 -9.94
C LEU A 178 4.58 -8.85 -9.69
N ILE A 179 3.45 -8.88 -10.40
CA ILE A 179 2.44 -9.96 -10.23
C ILE A 179 2.97 -11.31 -10.75
N THR A 180 3.69 -11.34 -11.87
CA THR A 180 4.05 -12.60 -12.56
C THR A 180 4.93 -13.53 -11.71
N LYS A 181 4.42 -14.72 -11.38
CA LYS A 181 5.16 -15.76 -10.62
C LYS A 181 6.14 -16.58 -11.50
N LYS A 182 5.90 -16.73 -12.81
CA LYS A 182 6.72 -17.57 -13.71
C LYS A 182 7.98 -16.84 -14.20
N LEU A 183 9.16 -17.38 -13.88
CA LEU A 183 10.47 -16.78 -14.17
C LEU A 183 10.73 -16.51 -15.67
N LEU A 184 10.34 -17.43 -16.56
CA LEU A 184 10.48 -17.23 -18.01
C LEU A 184 9.66 -16.03 -18.52
N ARG A 185 8.41 -15.88 -18.05
CA ARG A 185 7.56 -14.73 -18.40
C ARG A 185 8.11 -13.42 -17.83
N ARG A 186 8.59 -13.43 -16.57
CA ARG A 186 9.26 -12.27 -15.96
C ARG A 186 10.46 -11.78 -16.77
N LYS A 187 11.27 -12.68 -17.34
CA LYS A 187 12.42 -12.28 -18.18
C LYS A 187 12.01 -11.53 -19.46
N VAL A 188 10.88 -11.90 -20.07
CA VAL A 188 10.34 -11.19 -21.25
C VAL A 188 9.84 -9.80 -20.86
N ILE A 189 9.05 -9.70 -19.77
CA ILE A 189 8.54 -8.41 -19.27
C ILE A 189 9.71 -7.50 -18.83
N LEU A 190 10.72 -8.04 -18.16
CA LEU A 190 11.90 -7.29 -17.73
C LEU A 190 12.65 -6.67 -18.91
N ARG A 191 12.75 -7.39 -20.04
CA ARG A 191 13.34 -6.84 -21.27
C ARG A 191 12.53 -5.64 -21.76
N ALA A 192 11.20 -5.76 -21.84
CA ALA A 192 10.32 -4.67 -22.25
C ALA A 192 10.43 -3.43 -21.32
N ILE A 193 10.68 -3.62 -20.03
CA ILE A 193 10.92 -2.51 -19.09
C ILE A 193 12.25 -1.78 -19.39
N TYR A 194 13.34 -2.50 -19.69
CA TYR A 194 14.59 -1.86 -20.09
C TYR A 194 14.50 -1.19 -21.48
N GLU A 195 13.71 -1.75 -22.39
CA GLU A 195 13.37 -1.11 -23.67
C GLU A 195 12.57 0.19 -23.44
N ASP A 196 11.56 0.17 -22.55
CA ASP A 196 10.82 1.38 -22.15
C ASP A 196 11.73 2.43 -21.47
N PHE A 197 12.66 2.03 -20.59
CA PHE A 197 13.64 2.96 -19.99
C PHE A 197 14.54 3.60 -21.06
N SER A 198 15.00 2.83 -22.05
CA SER A 198 15.77 3.34 -23.19
C SER A 198 14.98 4.37 -24.00
N ASP A 199 13.73 4.04 -24.34
CA ASP A 199 12.86 4.91 -25.15
C ASP A 199 12.46 6.19 -24.39
N ILE A 200 12.19 6.10 -23.09
CA ILE A 200 11.94 7.26 -22.21
C ILE A 200 13.17 8.18 -22.18
N ASN A 201 14.38 7.63 -22.13
CA ASN A 201 15.61 8.41 -22.16
C ASN A 201 15.81 9.09 -23.55
N GLN A 202 15.48 8.40 -24.65
CA GLN A 202 15.48 8.98 -26.00
C GLN A 202 14.44 10.10 -26.17
N LEU A 203 13.25 9.97 -25.57
CA LEU A 203 12.23 11.03 -25.58
C LEU A 203 12.72 12.31 -24.88
N VAL A 204 13.49 12.18 -23.80
CA VAL A 204 14.12 13.33 -23.11
C VAL A 204 15.30 13.90 -23.90
N GLU A 205 16.07 13.07 -24.61
CA GLU A 205 17.13 13.50 -25.52
C GLU A 205 16.58 14.36 -26.68
N ILE A 206 15.35 14.12 -27.14
CA ILE A 206 14.65 15.00 -28.10
C ILE A 206 14.39 16.38 -27.48
N VAL A 207 13.94 16.45 -26.22
CA VAL A 207 13.78 17.73 -25.50
C VAL A 207 15.12 18.46 -25.35
N ARG A 208 16.22 17.73 -25.10
CA ARG A 208 17.57 18.33 -25.03
C ARG A 208 18.02 18.99 -26.33
N LYS A 209 17.57 18.50 -27.48
CA LYS A 209 17.85 19.06 -28.82
C LYS A 209 16.88 20.17 -29.24
N SER A 210 15.79 20.36 -28.49
CA SER A 210 14.77 21.37 -28.75
C SER A 210 15.24 22.80 -28.42
N PRO A 211 14.57 23.86 -28.93
CA PRO A 211 14.89 25.26 -28.62
C PRO A 211 14.51 25.70 -27.18
N LEU A 212 14.14 24.76 -26.28
CA LEU A 212 13.77 25.05 -24.90
C LEU A 212 14.86 25.87 -24.17
N PRO A 213 14.55 27.05 -23.60
CA PRO A 213 15.52 27.84 -22.84
C PRO A 213 16.08 27.05 -21.66
N ALA A 214 17.40 27.12 -21.47
CA ALA A 214 18.16 26.39 -20.44
C ALA A 214 18.00 24.85 -20.46
N ASN A 215 17.63 24.27 -21.62
CA ASN A 215 17.41 22.83 -21.86
C ASN A 215 18.37 21.89 -21.12
N THR A 216 19.69 22.14 -21.19
CA THR A 216 20.73 21.27 -20.61
C THR A 216 20.59 21.14 -19.10
N SER A 217 20.26 22.22 -18.39
CA SER A 217 20.10 22.20 -16.93
C SER A 217 18.77 21.54 -16.50
N LEU A 218 17.72 21.71 -17.30
CA LEU A 218 16.41 21.11 -17.08
C LEU A 218 16.46 19.59 -17.32
N VAL A 219 17.06 19.16 -18.43
CA VAL A 219 17.27 17.76 -18.77
C VAL A 219 18.17 17.04 -17.76
N ALA A 220 19.22 17.69 -17.25
CA ALA A 220 20.05 17.14 -16.17
C ALA A 220 19.23 16.82 -14.90
N ARG A 221 18.24 17.66 -14.55
CA ARG A 221 17.31 17.39 -13.44
C ARG A 221 16.38 16.21 -13.73
N VAL A 222 15.95 16.02 -14.99
CA VAL A 222 15.16 14.83 -15.38
C VAL A 222 15.99 13.55 -15.28
N HIS A 223 17.27 13.57 -15.65
CA HIS A 223 18.13 12.40 -15.44
C HIS A 223 18.31 12.03 -13.95
N LEU A 224 18.30 13.02 -13.04
CA LEU A 224 18.27 12.74 -11.60
C LEU A 224 16.95 12.07 -11.16
N ILE A 225 15.83 12.51 -11.71
CA ILE A 225 14.50 11.87 -11.50
C ILE A 225 14.49 10.45 -12.08
N PHE A 226 15.12 10.22 -13.24
CA PHE A 226 15.29 8.89 -13.82
C PHE A 226 16.18 7.97 -12.99
N ASN A 227 17.25 8.48 -12.38
CA ASN A 227 18.03 7.70 -11.41
C ASN A 227 17.13 7.23 -10.24
N SER A 228 16.30 8.13 -9.69
CA SER A 228 15.32 7.77 -8.66
C SER A 228 14.29 6.74 -9.14
N LEU A 229 13.76 6.90 -10.37
CA LEU A 229 12.82 5.98 -11.00
C LEU A 229 13.41 4.57 -11.19
N PHE A 230 14.61 4.49 -11.78
CA PHE A 230 15.30 3.24 -12.07
C PHE A 230 15.73 2.56 -10.77
N LEU A 231 16.25 3.31 -9.79
CA LEU A 231 16.61 2.77 -8.47
C LEU A 231 15.40 2.21 -7.73
N ALA A 232 14.25 2.90 -7.78
CA ALA A 232 13.01 2.40 -7.19
C ALA A 232 12.55 1.10 -7.85
N PHE A 233 12.54 1.04 -9.19
CA PHE A 233 12.25 -0.21 -9.92
C PHE A 233 13.24 -1.33 -9.57
N GLU A 234 14.54 -1.04 -9.51
CA GLU A 234 15.58 -2.00 -9.19
C GLU A 234 15.44 -2.58 -7.78
N ARG A 235 15.05 -1.76 -6.79
CA ARG A 235 14.75 -2.24 -5.45
C ARG A 235 13.51 -3.14 -5.43
N LEU A 236 12.43 -2.75 -6.13
CA LEU A 236 11.24 -3.58 -6.31
C LEU A 236 11.59 -4.92 -6.98
N ARG A 237 12.48 -4.91 -7.98
CA ARG A 237 13.04 -6.11 -8.63
C ARG A 237 13.79 -6.99 -7.63
N VAL A 238 14.71 -6.43 -6.84
CA VAL A 238 15.46 -7.16 -5.82
C VAL A 238 14.52 -7.85 -4.83
N VAL A 239 13.49 -7.17 -4.33
CA VAL A 239 12.51 -7.78 -3.40
C VAL A 239 11.66 -8.88 -4.05
N ARG A 240 11.43 -8.81 -5.37
CA ARG A 240 10.67 -9.80 -6.15
C ARG A 240 11.49 -11.00 -6.63
N GLU A 241 12.81 -10.83 -6.76
CA GLU A 241 13.74 -11.89 -7.16
C GLU A 241 14.29 -12.64 -5.95
N TYR A 242 14.72 -11.91 -4.92
CA TYR A 242 15.22 -12.45 -3.65
C TYR A 242 14.10 -12.54 -2.62
N ARG A 243 13.66 -13.76 -2.32
CA ARG A 243 12.69 -14.05 -1.25
C ARG A 243 13.35 -14.06 0.14
N SER A 244 12.51 -14.09 1.17
CA SER A 244 12.90 -14.38 2.55
C SER A 244 13.80 -15.64 2.65
N PRO A 245 14.73 -15.72 3.63
CA PRO A 245 15.60 -16.88 3.79
C PRO A 245 14.83 -18.19 4.03
N ARG A 246 14.78 -19.05 3.00
CA ARG A 246 13.96 -20.28 3.04
C ARG A 246 14.32 -21.26 4.16
N SER A 247 15.57 -21.25 4.64
CA SER A 247 16.06 -22.19 5.65
C SER A 247 15.33 -22.02 6.99
N ILE A 248 15.37 -20.80 7.56
CA ILE A 248 14.72 -20.47 8.85
C ILE A 248 13.21 -20.71 8.77
N ARG A 249 12.57 -20.32 7.66
CA ARG A 249 11.15 -20.55 7.40
C ARG A 249 10.79 -22.03 7.34
N SER A 250 11.58 -22.86 6.64
CA SER A 250 11.35 -24.31 6.57
C SER A 250 11.56 -24.99 7.92
N PHE A 251 12.58 -24.55 8.67
CA PHE A 251 12.88 -25.01 10.02
C PHE A 251 11.71 -24.74 10.99
N ASN A 252 11.18 -23.51 11.03
CA ASN A 252 10.03 -23.15 11.86
C ASN A 252 8.79 -24.00 11.52
N LYS A 253 8.49 -24.22 10.23
CA LYS A 253 7.37 -25.07 9.81
C LYS A 253 7.50 -26.51 10.31
N ILE A 254 8.70 -27.08 10.24
CA ILE A 254 8.97 -28.43 10.73
C ILE A 254 8.81 -28.49 12.26
N LEU A 255 9.38 -27.53 13.00
CA LEU A 255 9.22 -27.48 14.45
C LEU A 255 7.75 -27.36 14.88
N ILE A 256 7.00 -26.42 14.28
CA ILE A 256 5.58 -26.21 14.60
C ILE A 256 4.74 -27.45 14.25
N PHE A 257 5.06 -28.16 13.17
CA PHE A 257 4.38 -29.41 12.81
C PHE A 257 4.59 -30.53 13.85
N PHE A 258 5.79 -30.70 14.39
CA PHE A 258 6.08 -31.74 15.40
C PHE A 258 5.75 -31.32 16.84
N PHE A 259 5.67 -30.02 17.13
CA PHE A 259 5.49 -29.49 18.48
C PHE A 259 4.25 -30.03 19.23
N PRO A 260 3.05 -30.19 18.61
CA PRO A 260 1.90 -30.81 19.28
C PRO A 260 2.15 -32.25 19.76
N THR A 261 2.99 -33.00 19.02
CA THR A 261 3.37 -34.37 19.43
C THR A 261 4.31 -34.34 20.63
N LEU A 262 5.29 -33.44 20.63
CA LEU A 262 6.25 -33.27 21.72
C LEU A 262 5.59 -32.83 23.03
N ILE A 263 4.60 -31.94 22.98
CA ILE A 263 3.91 -31.44 24.18
C ILE A 263 2.79 -32.37 24.70
N SER A 264 2.33 -33.34 23.90
CA SER A 264 1.21 -34.21 24.28
C SER A 264 1.40 -35.03 25.58
N PRO A 265 2.59 -35.58 25.92
CA PRO A 265 2.77 -36.31 27.19
C PRO A 265 2.68 -35.39 28.42
N TYR A 266 3.10 -34.12 28.28
CA TYR A 266 2.99 -33.11 29.33
C TYR A 266 1.52 -32.67 29.50
N CYS A 267 0.79 -32.51 28.40
CA CYS A 267 -0.66 -32.24 28.46
C CYS A 267 -1.41 -33.37 29.19
N VAL A 268 -1.04 -34.63 28.97
CA VAL A 268 -1.60 -35.79 29.69
C VAL A 268 -1.26 -35.75 31.19
N LEU A 269 -0.04 -35.33 31.56
CA LEU A 269 0.34 -35.12 32.97
C LEU A 269 -0.56 -34.08 33.65
N LEU A 270 -0.81 -32.93 33.00
CA LEU A 270 -1.74 -31.90 33.48
C LEU A 270 -3.20 -32.40 33.60
N GLY A 271 -3.63 -33.33 32.74
CA GLY A 271 -4.93 -34.00 32.88
C GLY A 271 -5.03 -34.88 34.11
N LYS A 272 -3.93 -35.57 34.48
CA LYS A 272 -3.88 -36.39 35.70
C LYS A 272 -3.98 -35.54 36.96
N THR A 273 -3.30 -34.39 37.02
CA THR A 273 -3.34 -33.49 38.18
C THR A 273 -4.68 -32.76 38.32
N THR A 274 -5.34 -32.41 37.21
CA THR A 274 -6.65 -31.73 37.19
C THR A 274 -7.85 -32.69 37.25
N VAL A 275 -7.63 -34.01 37.27
CA VAL A 275 -8.64 -35.10 37.30
C VAL A 275 -9.58 -35.15 36.06
N ASN A 276 -9.64 -34.08 35.27
CA ASN A 276 -10.49 -33.96 34.09
C ASN A 276 -9.85 -34.59 32.84
N LYS A 277 -10.44 -35.69 32.37
CA LYS A 277 -10.00 -36.44 31.18
C LYS A 277 -9.96 -35.62 29.88
N TRP A 278 -10.73 -34.54 29.76
CA TRP A 278 -10.77 -33.69 28.56
C TRP A 278 -9.74 -32.55 28.56
N SER A 279 -9.22 -32.17 29.74
CA SER A 279 -8.25 -31.08 29.90
C SER A 279 -7.03 -31.20 28.96
N PRO A 280 -6.38 -32.37 28.80
CA PRO A 280 -5.25 -32.53 27.87
C PRO A 280 -5.56 -32.20 26.41
N TYR A 281 -6.76 -32.60 25.95
CA TYR A 281 -7.19 -32.38 24.57
C TYR A 281 -7.43 -30.89 24.30
N TYR A 282 -8.13 -30.20 25.21
CA TYR A 282 -8.36 -28.75 25.08
C TYR A 282 -7.05 -27.96 25.02
N ILE A 283 -6.11 -28.24 25.94
CA ILE A 283 -4.82 -27.55 26.00
C ILE A 283 -4.00 -27.82 24.73
N SER A 284 -3.85 -29.09 24.34
CA SER A 284 -3.04 -29.46 23.18
C SER A 284 -3.60 -28.92 21.85
N VAL A 285 -4.92 -29.01 21.65
CA VAL A 285 -5.58 -28.47 20.45
C VAL A 285 -5.51 -26.94 20.41
N LEU A 286 -5.71 -26.25 21.54
CA LEU A 286 -5.60 -24.78 21.60
C LEU A 286 -4.17 -24.30 21.30
N VAL A 287 -3.17 -24.98 21.86
CA VAL A 287 -1.75 -24.69 21.59
C VAL A 287 -1.43 -24.92 20.10
N ALA A 288 -1.84 -26.07 19.54
CA ALA A 288 -1.66 -26.37 18.12
C ALA A 288 -2.35 -25.33 17.21
N PHE A 289 -3.57 -24.91 17.55
CA PHE A 289 -4.30 -23.86 16.86
C PHE A 289 -3.55 -22.52 16.85
N VAL A 290 -3.07 -22.05 18.01
CA VAL A 290 -2.35 -20.76 18.12
C VAL A 290 -1.07 -20.76 17.28
N PHE A 291 -0.24 -21.80 17.37
CA PHE A 291 0.99 -21.88 16.57
C PHE A 291 0.70 -22.05 15.07
N SER A 292 -0.31 -22.83 14.70
CA SER A 292 -0.76 -22.97 13.30
C SER A 292 -1.28 -21.65 12.72
N ALA A 293 -2.03 -20.89 13.51
CA ALA A 293 -2.58 -19.60 13.13
C ALA A 293 -1.46 -18.59 12.83
N LEU A 294 -0.48 -18.47 13.73
CA LEU A 294 0.69 -17.61 13.56
C LEU A 294 1.53 -18.02 12.35
N GLN A 295 1.72 -19.32 12.11
CA GLN A 295 2.38 -19.82 10.90
C GLN A 295 1.60 -19.47 9.62
N GLY A 296 0.25 -19.48 9.67
CA GLY A 296 -0.61 -19.06 8.56
C GLY A 296 -0.50 -17.57 8.22
N VAL A 297 -0.33 -16.72 9.23
CA VAL A 297 -0.05 -15.27 9.06
C VAL A 297 1.33 -15.06 8.45
N GLN A 298 2.37 -15.71 8.99
CA GLN A 298 3.73 -15.67 8.43
C GLN A 298 3.74 -16.12 6.95
N ASP A 299 2.97 -17.15 6.61
CA ASP A 299 2.90 -17.66 5.24
C ASP A 299 2.30 -16.66 4.25
N ARG A 300 1.33 -15.84 4.68
CA ARG A 300 0.74 -14.78 3.84
C ARG A 300 1.62 -13.56 3.67
N LEU A 301 2.42 -13.19 4.68
CA LEU A 301 3.27 -11.99 4.61
C LEU A 301 4.53 -12.14 3.72
N ASP A 302 4.82 -13.34 3.21
CA ASP A 302 6.07 -13.67 2.49
C ASP A 302 6.22 -13.03 1.10
N ASP A 303 5.13 -12.87 0.37
CA ASP A 303 5.16 -12.43 -1.02
C ASP A 303 4.14 -11.31 -1.22
N PRO A 304 4.50 -10.04 -0.94
CA PRO A 304 3.56 -8.90 -0.87
C PRO A 304 2.93 -8.51 -2.22
N PHE A 305 3.23 -9.28 -3.27
CA PHE A 305 2.79 -9.08 -4.66
C PHE A 305 1.83 -10.18 -5.14
N ASP A 306 1.49 -11.15 -4.28
CA ASP A 306 0.87 -12.41 -4.72
C ASP A 306 -0.67 -12.40 -4.69
N GLY A 307 -1.28 -11.49 -3.93
CA GLY A 307 -2.71 -11.18 -3.95
C GLY A 307 -3.58 -12.18 -3.19
N MET A 308 -2.98 -13.03 -2.35
CA MET A 308 -3.66 -14.05 -1.54
C MET A 308 -4.01 -13.55 -0.13
N SER A 309 -3.43 -12.43 0.32
CA SER A 309 -3.69 -11.77 1.60
C SER A 309 -4.51 -10.50 1.42
N GLU A 310 -5.37 -10.18 2.39
CA GLU A 310 -6.01 -8.85 2.46
C GLU A 310 -4.97 -7.75 2.73
N ASP A 311 -3.84 -8.10 3.35
CA ASP A 311 -2.72 -7.20 3.60
C ASP A 311 -1.79 -7.01 2.39
N ASP A 312 -1.99 -7.72 1.27
CA ASP A 312 -1.11 -7.59 0.10
C ASP A 312 -1.21 -6.22 -0.56
N ILE A 313 -0.16 -5.86 -1.31
CA ILE A 313 -0.12 -4.60 -2.02
C ILE A 313 -1.07 -4.70 -3.21
N ASN A 314 -2.14 -3.89 -3.20
CA ASN A 314 -3.07 -3.85 -4.32
C ASN A 314 -2.42 -3.22 -5.56
N LEU A 315 -1.77 -4.07 -6.36
CA LEU A 315 -1.14 -3.71 -7.62
C LEU A 315 -2.17 -3.42 -8.72
N SER A 316 -3.38 -3.98 -8.66
CA SER A 316 -4.37 -3.91 -9.75
C SER A 316 -4.83 -2.48 -10.06
N SER A 317 -4.99 -1.64 -9.02
CA SER A 317 -5.43 -0.25 -9.16
C SER A 317 -4.29 0.74 -9.45
N ILE A 318 -3.04 0.29 -9.57
CA ILE A 318 -1.87 1.20 -9.58
C ILE A 318 -1.77 2.01 -10.86
N ASP A 319 -1.83 1.33 -12.00
CA ASP A 319 -1.76 1.91 -13.33
C ASP A 319 -3.07 2.60 -13.70
N GLU A 320 -4.22 1.99 -13.40
CA GLU A 320 -5.54 2.60 -13.68
C GLU A 320 -5.73 3.92 -12.94
N TRP A 321 -5.48 3.95 -11.62
CA TRP A 321 -5.56 5.19 -10.83
C TRP A 321 -4.59 6.24 -11.38
N THR A 322 -3.30 5.92 -11.47
CA THR A 322 -2.29 6.88 -11.92
C THR A 322 -2.57 7.38 -13.35
N PHE A 323 -3.00 6.52 -14.27
CA PHE A 323 -3.38 6.93 -15.63
C PHE A 323 -4.56 7.90 -15.61
N ASN A 324 -5.66 7.57 -14.93
CA ASN A 324 -6.86 8.40 -14.89
C ASN A 324 -6.59 9.80 -14.29
N PHE A 325 -5.75 9.90 -13.25
CA PHE A 325 -5.37 11.20 -12.68
C PHE A 325 -4.42 12.00 -13.56
N LEU A 326 -3.46 11.35 -14.24
CA LEU A 326 -2.55 12.05 -15.14
C LEU A 326 -3.29 12.52 -16.41
N GLU A 327 -4.16 11.70 -17.00
CA GLU A 327 -5.01 12.09 -18.14
C GLU A 327 -5.94 13.26 -17.79
N ALA A 328 -6.55 13.26 -16.60
CA ALA A 328 -7.35 14.40 -16.11
C ALA A 328 -6.55 15.71 -15.94
N THR A 329 -5.21 15.66 -15.99
CA THR A 329 -4.32 16.83 -15.93
C THR A 329 -3.56 17.11 -17.23
N LYS A 330 -3.81 16.34 -18.29
CA LYS A 330 -3.09 16.38 -19.58
C LYS A 330 -3.13 17.74 -20.27
N ASP A 331 -4.31 18.35 -20.33
CA ASP A 331 -4.55 19.65 -20.99
C ASP A 331 -4.71 20.80 -19.96
N ARG A 332 -4.32 20.57 -18.70
CA ARG A 332 -4.47 21.55 -17.62
C ARG A 332 -3.30 22.55 -17.60
N ILE A 333 -3.54 23.73 -18.12
CA ILE A 333 -2.65 24.89 -18.03
C ILE A 333 -3.14 25.82 -16.91
N LEU A 334 -2.22 26.42 -16.15
CA LEU A 334 -2.49 27.51 -15.23
C LEU A 334 -1.91 28.79 -15.83
N THR A 335 -2.76 29.60 -16.44
CA THR A 335 -2.46 31.02 -16.63
C THR A 335 -2.48 31.71 -15.27
N ILE A 336 -1.59 32.68 -15.08
CA ILE A 336 -1.69 33.70 -14.04
C ILE A 336 -1.48 35.00 -14.79
N ASP A 337 -2.49 35.87 -14.84
CA ASP A 337 -2.33 37.22 -15.38
C ASP A 337 -1.13 37.89 -14.69
N SER A 338 -0.17 38.42 -15.48
CA SER A 338 1.04 39.04 -14.95
C SER A 338 0.70 40.24 -14.07
N PHE A 339 1.32 40.30 -12.88
CA PHE A 339 1.32 41.47 -12.00
C PHE A 339 2.01 42.67 -12.64
#